data_AF-A0A6V7XP27-F1
#
_entry.id   AF-A0A6V7XP27-F1
#
_cell.length_a   1.000
_cell.length_b   1.000
_cell.length_c   1.000
_cell.angle_alpha   90.00
_cell.angle_beta   90.00
_cell.angle_gamma   90.00
#
_symmetry.space_group_name_H-M   'P 1'
#
loop_
_entity.id
_entity.type
_entity.pdbx_description
1 polymer ?
#
loop_
_entity_poly.entity_id
_entity_poly.type
_entity_poly.pdbx_seq_one_letter_code
_entity_poly.pdbx_strand_id
1 'polypeptide(L)'
;MPAYIYNCASPMLHFFIMIERVLATVYAKIYENQGKKFGIISTIIVWGITLIYCLYIYITTRMDTNTFGHPMVYISLTSIYNSQVLIYSPFVFLFFGICISIADYFLILRNRKIKSNFFNSSTNNYSLSKSYQTKQNILLMRTIFPLDFSYSFVFALFDILSTVIRYNRDDYNMLAFVRNFEGIILVIILLSGHSV
;
A
#
# COMPACT_ATOMS: atom_id res chain seq x y z
N MET A 1 -2.78 -16.25 -4.79
CA MET A 1 -1.58 -15.45 -5.15
C MET A 1 -1.84 -13.96 -5.39
N PRO A 2 -2.93 -13.50 -6.04
CA PRO A 2 -3.14 -12.07 -6.32
C PRO A 2 -3.11 -11.16 -5.07
N ALA A 3 -3.64 -11.64 -3.95
CA ALA A 3 -3.69 -10.89 -2.70
C ALA A 3 -2.30 -10.52 -2.13
N TYR A 4 -1.28 -11.39 -2.28
CA TYR A 4 0.05 -11.13 -1.74
C TYR A 4 0.84 -10.10 -2.54
N ILE A 5 0.68 -10.15 -3.87
CA ILE A 5 1.26 -9.16 -4.78
C ILE A 5 0.69 -7.79 -4.42
N TYR A 6 -0.63 -7.68 -4.24
CA TYR A 6 -1.26 -6.43 -3.86
C TYR A 6 -0.78 -5.91 -2.51
N ASN A 7 -0.73 -6.78 -1.49
CA ASN A 7 -0.34 -6.40 -0.13
C ASN A 7 1.10 -5.85 -0.05
N CYS A 8 2.03 -6.38 -0.86
CA CYS A 8 3.41 -5.91 -0.87
C CYS A 8 3.65 -4.77 -1.87
N ALA A 9 3.17 -4.92 -3.10
CA ALA A 9 3.47 -3.97 -4.18
C ALA A 9 2.77 -2.63 -3.98
N SER A 10 1.52 -2.61 -3.49
CA SER A 10 0.77 -1.35 -3.37
C SER A 10 1.43 -0.37 -2.39
N PRO A 11 1.71 -0.73 -1.11
CA PRO A 11 2.41 0.17 -0.18
C PRO A 11 3.78 0.62 -0.69
N MET A 12 4.53 -0.29 -1.34
CA MET A 12 5.85 0.01 -1.89
C MET A 12 5.77 1.02 -3.05
N LEU A 13 4.79 0.89 -3.94
CA LEU A 13 4.56 1.87 -5.01
C LEU A 13 4.23 3.25 -4.44
N HIS A 14 3.31 3.34 -3.49
CA HIS A 14 2.97 4.60 -2.83
C HIS A 14 4.20 5.23 -2.15
N PHE A 15 5.06 4.41 -1.54
CA PHE A 15 6.31 4.87 -0.93
C PHE A 15 7.27 5.50 -1.95
N PHE A 16 7.51 4.83 -3.09
CA PHE A 16 8.39 5.38 -4.13
C PHE A 16 7.80 6.62 -4.82
N ILE A 17 6.48 6.66 -5.02
CA ILE A 17 5.77 7.85 -5.53
C ILE A 17 5.93 9.03 -4.56
N MET A 18 5.86 8.79 -3.25
CA MET A 18 6.11 9.82 -2.24
C MET A 18 7.56 10.33 -2.32
N ILE A 19 8.56 9.44 -2.41
CA ILE A 19 9.97 9.86 -2.57
C ILE A 19 10.14 10.70 -3.84
N GLU A 20 9.55 10.28 -4.96
CA GLU A 20 9.60 11.01 -6.21
C GLU A 20 9.05 12.43 -6.06
N ARG A 21 7.90 12.58 -5.37
CA ARG A 21 7.28 13.88 -5.08
C ARG A 21 8.14 14.75 -4.17
N VAL A 22 8.80 14.15 -3.17
CA VAL A 22 9.78 14.86 -2.33
C VAL A 22 10.94 15.38 -3.19
N LEU A 23 11.50 14.54 -4.07
CA LEU A 23 12.59 14.94 -4.97
C LEU A 23 12.16 16.04 -5.93
N ALA A 24 10.99 15.92 -6.56
CA ALA A 24 10.45 16.93 -7.46
C ALA A 24 10.18 18.28 -6.76
N THR A 25 9.84 18.26 -5.47
CA THR A 25 9.52 19.48 -4.70
C THR A 25 10.77 20.13 -4.09
N VAL A 26 11.69 19.32 -3.55
CA VAL A 26 12.88 19.81 -2.81
C VAL A 26 14.08 20.02 -3.73
N TYR A 27 14.29 19.11 -4.68
CA TYR A 27 15.47 19.03 -5.53
C TYR A 27 15.09 19.07 -7.02
N ALA A 28 14.19 19.98 -7.40
CA ALA A 28 13.62 20.08 -8.75
C ALA A 28 14.67 20.04 -9.89
N LYS A 29 15.79 20.76 -9.76
CA LYS A 29 16.86 20.79 -10.77
C LYS A 29 17.53 19.42 -10.99
N ILE A 30 17.71 18.65 -9.92
CA ILE A 30 18.31 17.31 -10.01
C ILE A 30 17.29 16.34 -10.61
N TYR A 31 16.03 16.47 -10.19
CA TYR A 31 14.92 15.66 -10.66
C TYR A 31 14.67 15.84 -12.17
N GLU A 32 14.74 17.04 -12.73
CA GLU A 32 14.60 17.26 -14.18
C GLU A 32 15.58 16.42 -15.01
N ASN A 33 16.81 16.27 -14.52
CA ASN A 33 17.87 15.54 -15.23
C ASN A 33 17.82 14.03 -14.98
N GLN A 34 17.22 13.58 -13.87
CA GLN A 34 17.33 12.18 -13.43
C GLN A 34 15.98 11.47 -13.19
N GLY A 35 14.85 12.16 -13.27
CA GLY A 35 13.53 11.64 -12.91
C GLY A 35 13.14 10.36 -13.65
N LYS A 36 13.41 10.31 -14.97
CA LYS A 36 13.17 9.10 -15.78
C LYS A 36 13.97 7.89 -15.29
N LYS A 37 15.25 8.09 -14.93
CA LYS A 37 16.11 7.01 -14.42
C LYS A 37 15.62 6.54 -13.06
N PHE A 38 15.22 7.48 -12.20
CA PHE A 38 14.68 7.18 -10.88
C PHE A 38 13.41 6.32 -10.97
N GLY A 39 12.44 6.67 -11.82
CA GLY A 39 11.20 5.91 -12.00
C GLY A 39 11.40 4.48 -12.52
N ILE A 40 12.37 4.28 -13.42
CA ILE A 40 12.71 2.93 -13.91
C ILE A 40 13.34 2.10 -12.78
N ILE A 41 14.31 2.68 -12.06
CA ILE A 41 15.00 2.00 -10.97
C ILE A 41 14.03 1.64 -9.84
N SER A 42 13.16 2.57 -9.43
CA SER A 42 12.16 2.31 -8.39
C SER A 42 11.20 1.19 -8.80
N THR A 43 10.73 1.18 -10.05
CA THR A 43 9.85 0.13 -10.57
C THR A 43 10.52 -1.24 -10.52
N ILE A 44 11.79 -1.34 -10.95
CA ILE A 44 12.57 -2.59 -10.89
C ILE A 44 12.69 -3.09 -9.44
N ILE A 45 12.99 -2.18 -8.50
CA ILE A 45 13.14 -2.52 -7.08
C ILE A 45 11.82 -3.04 -6.50
N VAL A 46 10.70 -2.36 -6.75
CA VAL A 46 9.38 -2.76 -6.23
C VAL A 46 9.00 -4.16 -6.71
N TRP A 47 9.11 -4.41 -8.01
CA TRP A 47 8.77 -5.73 -8.56
C TRP A 47 9.76 -6.81 -8.11
N GLY A 48 11.04 -6.49 -7.97
CA GLY A 48 12.04 -7.40 -7.42
C GLY A 48 11.71 -7.84 -5.99
N ILE A 49 11.42 -6.88 -5.10
CA ILE A 49 11.04 -7.17 -3.70
C ILE A 49 9.74 -7.96 -3.65
N THR A 50 8.74 -7.57 -4.46
CA THR A 50 7.44 -8.26 -4.52
C THR A 50 7.60 -9.71 -4.96
N LEU A 51 8.45 -9.97 -5.97
CA LEU A 51 8.73 -11.31 -6.48
C LEU A 51 9.44 -12.16 -5.41
N ILE A 52 10.45 -11.61 -4.73
CA ILE A 52 11.15 -12.29 -3.63
C ILE A 52 10.16 -12.64 -2.51
N TYR A 53 9.29 -11.72 -2.12
CA TYR A 53 8.26 -11.94 -1.11
C TYR A 53 7.28 -13.06 -1.51
N CYS A 54 6.83 -13.06 -2.77
CA CYS A 54 5.95 -14.12 -3.29
C CYS A 54 6.63 -15.48 -3.34
N LEU A 55 7.90 -15.54 -3.77
CA LEU A 55 8.69 -16.78 -3.76
C LEU A 55 8.88 -17.31 -2.34
N TYR A 56 9.16 -16.43 -1.39
CA TYR A 56 9.29 -16.79 0.02
C TYR A 56 8.00 -17.45 0.55
N ILE A 57 6.83 -16.85 0.32
CA ILE A 57 5.55 -17.44 0.73
C ILE A 57 5.34 -18.78 0.04
N TYR A 58 5.60 -18.87 -1.27
CA TYR A 58 5.40 -20.12 -2.02
C TYR A 58 6.24 -21.28 -1.48
N ILE A 59 7.53 -21.06 -1.25
CA ILE A 59 8.46 -22.08 -0.73
C ILE A 59 8.05 -22.51 0.68
N THR A 60 7.75 -21.55 1.56
CA THR A 60 7.36 -21.82 2.95
C THR A 60 6.00 -22.51 3.09
N THR A 61 5.09 -22.31 2.14
CA THR A 61 3.85 -23.08 2.06
C THR A 61 4.11 -24.52 1.60
N ARG A 62 5.00 -24.74 0.62
CA ARG A 62 5.30 -26.09 0.10
C ARG A 62 6.00 -26.99 1.12
N MET A 63 6.68 -26.43 2.10
CA MET A 63 7.33 -27.18 3.18
C MET A 63 6.35 -27.73 4.23
N ASP A 64 5.11 -27.26 4.25
CA ASP A 64 4.11 -27.68 5.23
C ASP A 64 3.18 -28.73 4.62
N THR A 65 3.36 -29.98 5.02
CA THR A 65 2.55 -31.13 4.59
C THR A 65 1.14 -31.10 5.20
N ASN A 66 0.90 -30.28 6.22
CA ASN A 66 -0.36 -30.22 6.98
C ASN A 66 -1.12 -28.93 6.68
N THR A 67 -1.23 -28.57 5.40
CA THR A 67 -1.63 -27.24 4.88
C THR A 67 -3.08 -26.78 5.19
N PHE A 68 -3.78 -27.38 6.16
CA PHE A 68 -5.19 -27.08 6.48
C PHE A 68 -5.48 -26.91 7.98
N GLY A 69 -4.56 -26.33 8.75
CA GLY A 69 -4.75 -26.22 10.19
C GLY A 69 -5.62 -25.06 10.67
N HIS A 70 -5.58 -23.89 10.03
CA HIS A 70 -6.03 -22.66 10.68
C HIS A 70 -6.83 -21.74 9.74
N PRO A 71 -8.15 -21.58 9.97
CA PRO A 71 -8.94 -20.62 9.22
C PRO A 71 -8.40 -19.23 9.50
N MET A 72 -7.89 -18.57 8.46
CA MET A 72 -7.66 -17.13 8.49
C MET A 72 -8.74 -16.46 7.64
N VAL A 73 -9.01 -15.19 7.96
CA VAL A 73 -10.02 -14.35 7.28
C VAL A 73 -9.76 -14.23 5.76
N TYR A 74 -8.56 -14.56 5.30
CA TYR A 74 -8.19 -14.59 3.89
C TYR A 74 -8.00 -16.02 3.39
N ILE A 75 -8.28 -16.22 2.09
CA ILE A 75 -7.72 -17.32 1.29
C ILE A 75 -6.21 -17.02 1.10
N SER A 76 -5.48 -17.02 2.20
CA SER A 76 -4.04 -16.89 2.27
C SER A 76 -3.48 -18.28 2.54
N LEU A 77 -2.62 -18.77 1.66
CA LEU A 77 -1.75 -19.93 1.88
C LEU A 77 -0.90 -19.69 3.13
N THR A 78 -1.40 -20.14 4.28
CA THR A 78 -0.76 -20.02 5.58
C THR A 78 -0.21 -21.38 5.99
N SER A 79 1.02 -21.39 6.45
CA SER A 79 1.72 -22.53 7.03
C SER A 79 2.21 -22.14 8.41
N ILE A 80 2.57 -23.13 9.23
CA ILE A 80 3.15 -22.87 10.56
C ILE A 80 4.39 -21.97 10.43
N TYR A 81 5.19 -22.19 9.38
CA TYR A 81 6.44 -21.49 9.11
C TYR A 81 6.27 -20.04 8.61
N ASN A 82 5.18 -19.72 7.91
CA ASN A 82 4.96 -18.39 7.33
C ASN A 82 3.97 -17.52 8.12
N SER A 83 3.25 -18.12 9.07
CA SER A 83 2.15 -17.47 9.80
C SER A 83 2.57 -16.17 10.49
N GLN A 84 3.72 -16.16 11.16
CA GLN A 84 4.25 -14.96 11.83
C GLN A 84 4.57 -13.85 10.83
N VAL A 85 5.25 -14.17 9.73
CA VAL A 85 5.60 -13.19 8.69
C VAL A 85 4.35 -12.58 8.07
N LEU A 86 3.34 -13.41 7.79
CA LEU A 86 2.06 -12.94 7.25
C LEU A 86 1.29 -12.05 8.24
N ILE A 87 1.44 -12.27 9.56
CA ILE A 87 0.85 -11.41 10.59
C ILE A 87 1.60 -10.09 10.73
N TYR A 88 2.93 -10.09 10.68
CA TYR A 88 3.73 -8.87 10.86
C TYR A 88 3.81 -8.00 9.61
N SER A 89 3.73 -8.58 8.41
CA SER A 89 3.85 -7.85 7.15
C SER A 89 2.88 -6.66 7.00
N PRO A 90 1.57 -6.77 7.34
CA PRO A 90 0.63 -5.65 7.19
C PRO A 90 0.97 -4.51 8.14
N PHE A 91 1.38 -4.79 9.39
CA PHE A 91 1.82 -3.76 10.34
C PHE A 91 3.05 -2.98 9.83
N VAL A 92 3.99 -3.66 9.18
CA VAL A 92 5.16 -3.00 8.55
C VAL A 92 4.71 -2.10 7.39
N PHE A 93 3.77 -2.55 6.56
CA PHE A 93 3.23 -1.74 5.47
C PHE A 93 2.37 -0.58 5.96
N LEU A 94 1.63 -0.76 7.05
CA LEU A 94 0.90 0.30 7.73
C LEU A 94 1.83 1.38 8.27
N PHE A 95 2.96 0.99 8.87
CA PHE A 95 4.01 1.92 9.26
C PHE A 95 4.50 2.75 8.06
N PHE A 96 4.76 2.12 6.91
CA PHE A 96 5.10 2.87 5.69
C PHE A 96 3.98 3.83 5.25
N GLY A 97 2.71 3.40 5.30
CA GLY A 97 1.56 4.26 4.99
C GLY A 97 1.46 5.50 5.88
N ILE A 98 1.73 5.35 7.18
CA ILE A 98 1.79 6.47 8.13
C ILE A 98 2.96 7.41 7.77
N CYS A 99 4.15 6.87 7.50
CA CYS A 99 5.31 7.67 7.10
C CYS A 99 5.03 8.47 5.82
N ILE A 100 4.39 7.86 4.82
CA ILE A 100 3.99 8.51 3.57
C ILE A 100 3.02 9.66 3.83
N SER A 101 1.98 9.41 4.64
CA SER A 101 0.97 10.43 4.99
C SER A 101 1.60 11.64 5.69
N ILE A 102 2.54 11.39 6.61
CA ILE A 102 3.29 12.46 7.31
C ILE A 102 4.17 13.24 6.31
N ALA A 103 4.90 12.54 5.45
CA ALA A 103 5.77 13.18 4.45
C ALA A 103 4.97 14.07 3.49
N ASP A 104 3.83 13.58 2.99
CA ASP A 104 2.94 14.35 2.12
C ASP A 104 2.36 15.58 2.83
N TYR A 105 2.00 15.46 4.12
CA TYR A 105 1.56 16.59 4.92
C TYR A 105 2.65 17.68 5.02
N PHE A 106 3.90 17.30 5.29
CA PHE A 106 5.03 18.24 5.31
C PHE A 106 5.27 18.90 3.93
N LEU A 107 5.12 18.16 2.84
CA LEU A 107 5.23 18.72 1.49
C LEU A 107 4.14 19.76 1.21
N ILE A 108 2.90 19.53 1.66
CA ILE A 108 1.82 20.52 1.54
C ILE A 108 2.16 21.80 2.29
N LEU A 109 2.65 21.68 3.53
CA LEU A 109 3.08 22.85 4.33
C LEU A 109 4.21 23.62 3.62
N ARG A 110 5.20 22.90 3.09
CA ARG A 110 6.31 23.51 2.35
C ARG A 110 5.83 24.22 1.08
N ASN A 111 4.91 23.61 0.33
CA ASN A 111 4.35 24.22 -0.89
C ASN A 111 3.55 25.49 -0.60
N ARG A 112 2.82 25.56 0.53
CA ARG A 112 2.16 26.79 0.99
C ARG A 112 3.18 27.91 1.25
N LYS A 113 4.31 27.60 1.89
CA LYS A 113 5.40 28.55 2.15
C LYS A 113 6.10 29.02 0.88
N ILE A 114 6.30 28.13 -0.10
CA ILE A 114 6.86 28.50 -1.42
C ILE A 114 5.90 29.44 -2.15
N LYS A 115 4.60 29.15 -2.13
CA LYS A 115 3.58 30.02 -2.73
C LYS A 115 3.58 31.41 -2.10
N SER A 116 3.56 31.52 -0.76
CA SER A 116 3.58 32.83 -0.09
C SER A 116 4.86 33.63 -0.42
N ASN A 117 6.01 32.98 -0.45
CA ASN A 117 7.28 33.64 -0.77
C ASN A 117 7.35 34.07 -2.24
N PHE A 118 6.74 33.31 -3.16
CA PHE A 118 6.67 33.65 -4.57
C PHE A 118 5.82 34.90 -4.84
N PHE A 119 4.66 35.04 -4.18
CA PHE A 119 3.84 36.24 -4.28
C PHE A 119 4.50 37.47 -3.63
N ASN A 120 5.31 37.28 -2.58
CA ASN A 120 6.02 38.37 -1.90
C ASN A 120 7.32 38.82 -2.61
N SER A 121 7.88 38.03 -3.53
CA SER A 121 9.17 38.31 -4.20
C SER A 121 9.02 38.87 -5.63
N SER A 122 7.89 39.54 -5.90
CA SER A 122 7.39 39.90 -7.23
C SER A 122 8.27 40.81 -8.11
N THR A 123 9.47 41.22 -7.70
CA THR A 123 10.22 42.25 -8.44
C THR A 123 11.42 41.77 -9.26
N ASN A 124 12.09 40.64 -8.98
CA ASN A 124 13.39 40.38 -9.64
C ASN A 124 13.68 39.02 -10.28
N ASN A 125 12.88 37.95 -10.13
CA ASN A 125 13.22 36.64 -10.73
C ASN A 125 12.00 35.75 -11.06
N TYR A 126 11.03 36.29 -11.80
CA TYR A 126 9.89 35.51 -12.29
C TYR A 126 10.30 34.64 -13.48
N SER A 127 10.10 33.32 -13.38
CA SER A 127 10.23 32.40 -14.52
C SER A 127 8.95 31.61 -14.73
N LEU A 128 8.48 31.60 -15.98
CA LEU A 128 7.21 31.00 -16.39
C LEU A 128 7.21 29.47 -16.18
N SER A 129 8.37 28.84 -16.44
CA SER A 129 8.60 27.41 -16.20
C SER A 129 8.44 27.02 -14.72
N LYS A 130 9.03 27.79 -13.80
CA LYS A 130 8.96 27.54 -12.35
C LYS A 130 7.54 27.72 -11.80
N SER A 131 6.82 28.72 -12.30
CA SER A 131 5.40 28.93 -11.97
C SER A 131 4.53 27.75 -12.43
N TYR A 132 4.74 27.27 -13.65
CA TYR A 132 4.03 26.12 -14.20
C TYR A 132 4.30 24.82 -13.41
N GLN A 133 5.57 24.52 -13.12
CA GLN A 133 5.95 23.35 -12.32
C GLN A 133 5.37 23.40 -10.91
N THR A 134 5.42 24.56 -10.26
CA THR A 134 4.84 24.73 -8.91
C THR A 134 3.33 24.51 -8.92
N LYS A 135 2.64 25.00 -9.96
CA LYS A 135 1.19 24.80 -10.13
C LYS A 135 0.83 23.33 -10.37
N GLN A 136 1.60 22.63 -11.20
CA GLN A 136 1.42 21.18 -11.42
C GLN A 136 1.68 20.37 -10.15
N ASN A 137 2.77 20.64 -9.43
CA ASN A 137 3.09 19.96 -8.19
C ASN A 137 2.00 20.17 -7.12
N ILE A 138 1.45 21.39 -6.98
CA ILE A 138 0.36 21.66 -6.05
C ILE A 138 -0.92 20.91 -6.45
N LEU A 139 -1.25 20.88 -7.73
CA LEU A 139 -2.42 20.15 -8.24
C LEU A 139 -2.29 18.65 -7.94
N LEU A 140 -1.13 18.08 -8.27
CA LEU A 140 -0.83 16.66 -8.10
C LEU A 140 -0.85 16.27 -6.61
N MET A 141 -0.27 17.08 -5.73
CA MET A 141 -0.35 16.88 -4.29
C MET A 141 -1.80 16.94 -3.75
N ARG A 142 -2.63 17.83 -4.29
CA ARG A 142 -4.04 17.94 -3.87
C ARG A 142 -4.86 16.71 -4.27
N THR A 143 -4.49 16.02 -5.33
CA THR A 143 -5.18 14.80 -5.80
C THR A 143 -4.67 13.54 -5.10
N ILE A 144 -3.35 13.39 -4.98
CA ILE A 144 -2.76 12.15 -4.45
C ILE A 144 -2.84 12.08 -2.92
N PHE A 145 -2.69 13.19 -2.20
CA PHE A 145 -2.73 13.15 -0.72
C PHE A 145 -4.04 12.57 -0.15
N PRO A 146 -5.25 12.98 -0.59
CA PRO A 146 -6.48 12.35 -0.13
C PRO A 146 -6.57 10.86 -0.49
N LEU A 147 -5.94 10.45 -1.59
CA LEU A 147 -5.90 9.07 -2.04
C LEU A 147 -4.98 8.23 -1.15
N ASP A 148 -3.76 8.69 -0.88
CA ASP A 148 -2.81 8.01 0.01
C ASP A 148 -3.30 7.97 1.47
N PHE A 149 -3.96 9.04 1.92
CA PHE A 149 -4.58 9.11 3.24
C PHE A 149 -5.76 8.14 3.35
N SER A 150 -6.65 8.11 2.35
CA SER A 150 -7.80 7.19 2.37
C SER A 150 -7.36 5.73 2.29
N TYR A 151 -6.34 5.41 1.47
CA TYR A 151 -5.70 4.10 1.44
C TYR A 151 -5.18 3.70 2.82
N SER A 152 -4.36 4.55 3.45
CA SER A 152 -3.76 4.27 4.77
C SER A 152 -4.83 4.09 5.85
N PHE A 153 -5.90 4.88 5.80
CA PHE A 153 -7.02 4.79 6.74
C PHE A 153 -7.80 3.48 6.58
N VAL A 154 -8.17 3.11 5.36
CA VAL A 154 -8.89 1.85 5.08
C VAL A 154 -8.01 0.65 5.45
N PHE A 155 -6.72 0.71 5.12
CA PHE A 155 -5.76 -0.35 5.46
C PHE A 155 -5.57 -0.50 6.98
N ALA A 156 -5.53 0.62 7.72
CA ALA A 156 -5.48 0.58 9.18
C ALA A 156 -6.75 -0.02 9.80
N LEU A 157 -7.92 0.36 9.29
CA LEU A 157 -9.19 -0.21 9.75
C LEU A 157 -9.23 -1.73 9.49
N PHE A 158 -8.75 -2.15 8.33
CA PHE A 158 -8.60 -3.55 7.96
C PHE A 158 -7.66 -4.31 8.91
N ASP A 159 -6.49 -3.76 9.25
CA ASP A 159 -5.54 -4.40 10.16
C ASP A 159 -6.09 -4.51 11.58
N ILE A 160 -6.80 -3.48 12.06
CA ILE A 160 -7.50 -3.50 13.35
C ILE A 160 -8.54 -4.61 13.37
N LEU A 161 -9.43 -4.67 12.36
CA LEU A 161 -10.44 -5.73 12.26
C LEU A 161 -9.80 -7.12 12.19
N SER A 162 -8.73 -7.28 11.40
CA SER A 162 -8.01 -8.55 11.31
C SER A 162 -7.43 -8.97 12.65
N THR A 163 -6.88 -8.01 13.42
CA THR A 163 -6.32 -8.27 14.74
C THR A 163 -7.41 -8.63 15.74
N VAL A 164 -8.55 -7.94 15.74
CA VAL A 164 -9.70 -8.24 16.61
C VAL A 164 -10.24 -9.65 16.34
N ILE A 165 -10.41 -10.01 15.07
CA ILE A 165 -10.87 -11.35 14.69
C ILE A 165 -9.87 -12.43 15.13
N ARG A 166 -8.56 -12.14 15.02
CA ARG A 166 -7.50 -13.05 15.48
C ARG A 166 -7.43 -13.17 17.00
N TYR A 167 -7.70 -12.10 17.74
CA TYR A 167 -7.70 -12.10 19.20
C TYR A 167 -8.88 -12.92 19.74
N ASN A 168 -10.07 -12.73 19.18
CA ASN A 168 -11.28 -13.47 19.53
C ASN A 168 -11.38 -14.81 18.77
N ARG A 169 -10.25 -15.33 18.27
CA ARG A 169 -10.24 -16.51 17.40
C ARG A 169 -10.82 -17.74 18.08
N ASP A 170 -10.59 -17.93 19.37
CA ASP A 170 -11.07 -19.11 20.08
C ASP A 170 -12.61 -19.14 20.15
N ASP A 171 -13.24 -17.95 20.23
CA ASP A 171 -14.69 -17.78 20.17
C ASP A 171 -15.25 -17.83 18.73
N TYR A 172 -14.47 -17.35 17.75
CA TYR A 172 -14.88 -17.28 16.34
C TYR A 172 -14.51 -18.50 15.51
N ASN A 173 -13.61 -19.39 15.95
CA ASN A 173 -13.10 -20.51 15.16
C ASN A 173 -14.24 -21.37 14.60
N MET A 174 -15.30 -21.58 15.37
CA MET A 174 -16.47 -22.33 14.92
C MET A 174 -17.36 -21.49 13.97
N LEU A 175 -17.56 -20.21 14.28
CA LEU A 175 -18.47 -19.33 13.55
C LEU A 175 -17.91 -18.90 12.18
N ALA A 176 -16.59 -18.67 12.11
CA ALA A 176 -15.88 -18.38 10.86
C ALA A 176 -15.74 -19.63 9.97
N PHE A 177 -15.58 -20.82 10.56
CA PHE A 177 -15.63 -22.08 9.82
C PHE A 177 -17.02 -22.31 9.22
N VAL A 178 -18.09 -22.16 10.01
CA VAL A 178 -19.48 -22.27 9.55
C VAL A 178 -19.78 -21.27 8.43
N ARG A 179 -19.41 -19.99 8.58
CA ARG A 179 -19.65 -18.97 7.54
C ARG A 179 -18.86 -19.20 6.25
N ASN A 180 -17.61 -19.67 6.34
CA ASN A 180 -16.83 -20.03 5.16
C ASN A 180 -17.40 -21.26 4.46
N PHE A 181 -17.85 -22.26 5.23
CA PHE A 181 -18.50 -23.46 4.70
C PHE A 181 -19.84 -23.12 4.03
N GLU A 182 -20.67 -22.29 4.66
CA GLU A 182 -21.91 -21.75 4.09
C GLU A 182 -21.66 -20.94 2.81
N GLY A 183 -20.61 -20.11 2.79
CA GLY A 183 -20.21 -19.36 1.60
C GLY A 183 -19.79 -20.26 0.44
N ILE A 184 -19.01 -21.32 0.71
CA ILE A 184 -18.61 -22.31 -0.29
C ILE A 184 -19.83 -23.07 -0.82
N ILE A 185 -20.74 -23.49 0.06
CA ILE A 185 -21.99 -24.15 -0.34
C ILE A 185 -22.84 -23.22 -1.21
N LEU A 186 -22.99 -21.95 -0.84
CA LEU A 186 -23.75 -20.97 -1.60
C LEU A 186 -23.18 -20.78 -3.02
N VAL A 187 -21.86 -20.71 -3.14
CA VAL A 187 -21.18 -20.64 -4.44
C VAL A 187 -21.36 -21.92 -5.26
N ILE A 188 -21.28 -23.10 -4.64
CA ILE A 188 -21.54 -24.38 -5.30
C ILE A 188 -22.99 -24.44 -5.79
N ILE A 189 -23.96 -24.02 -4.97
CA ILE A 189 -25.37 -23.98 -5.34
C ILE A 189 -25.59 -23.04 -6.53
N LEU A 190 -25.05 -21.81 -6.47
CA LEU A 190 -25.12 -20.84 -7.56
C LEU A 190 -24.48 -21.35 -8.86
N LEU A 191 -23.35 -22.05 -8.77
CA LEU A 191 -22.64 -22.60 -9.93
C LEU A 191 -23.29 -23.88 -10.46
N SER A 192 -23.95 -24.67 -9.61
CA SER A 192 -24.63 -25.90 -9.99
C SER A 192 -25.93 -25.65 -10.77
N GLY A 193 -26.35 -24.40 -10.91
CA GLY A 193 -27.47 -24.02 -11.78
C GLY A 193 -28.82 -24.57 -11.34
N HIS A 194 -28.95 -25.05 -10.09
CA HIS A 194 -30.26 -25.29 -9.51
C HIS A 194 -30.91 -23.94 -9.20
N SER A 195 -31.60 -23.41 -10.21
CA SER A 195 -32.77 -22.57 -9.98
C SER A 195 -33.71 -23.33 -9.07
N VAL A 196 -33.94 -22.81 -7.86
CA VAL A 196 -35.11 -23.14 -7.07
C VAL A 196 -36.36 -22.70 -7.84
#